data_AF-A0AAX3AFD3-F1
#
_entry.id   AF-A0AAX3AFD3-F1
#
_cell.length_a   1.000
_cell.length_b   1.000
_cell.length_c   1.000
_cell.angle_alpha   90.00
_cell.angle_beta   90.00
_cell.angle_gamma   90.00
#
_symmetry.space_group_name_H-M   'P 1'
#
loop_
_entity.id
_entity.type
_entity.pdbx_description
1 polymer ?
#
loop_
_entity_poly.entity_id
_entity_poly.type
_entity_poly.pdbx_seq_one_letter_code
_entity_poly.pdbx_strand_id
1 'polypeptide(L)'
;MDARWEIDFIGFGECDRGDVVARSGQYLGTWKVDGNEHVSFIPVNQDKAVYTEPFLQSLCDKIQRWLSSVDIEGLSEVGSEGSEASQS
;
A
#
# COMPACT_ATOMS: atom_id res chain seq x y z
N MET A 1 -9.22 -5.47 -16.37
CA MET A 1 -7.99 -4.66 -16.34
C MET A 1 -6.87 -5.59 -15.89
N ASP A 2 -5.98 -5.96 -16.80
CA ASP A 2 -4.73 -6.66 -16.50
C ASP A 2 -3.86 -5.75 -15.63
N ALA A 3 -4.08 -5.81 -14.31
CA ALA A 3 -3.34 -5.00 -13.38
C ALA A 3 -1.90 -5.52 -13.35
N ARG A 4 -1.03 -4.84 -14.11
CA ARG A 4 0.41 -5.09 -14.13
C ARG A 4 1.06 -4.92 -12.75
N TRP A 5 0.36 -4.27 -11.81
CA TRP A 5 0.81 -4.01 -10.46
C TRP A 5 -0.23 -4.51 -9.46
N GLU A 6 0.25 -5.00 -8.31
CA GLU A 6 -0.55 -5.53 -7.21
C GLU A 6 -0.94 -4.45 -6.19
N ILE A 7 -0.99 -3.19 -6.62
CA ILE A 7 -1.26 -2.04 -5.77
C ILE A 7 -2.36 -1.16 -6.38
N ASP A 8 -3.08 -0.47 -5.52
CA ASP A 8 -4.17 0.44 -5.85
C ASP A 8 -3.98 1.77 -5.11
N PHE A 9 -4.38 2.87 -5.76
CA PHE A 9 -4.30 4.23 -5.23
C PHE A 9 -5.72 4.74 -5.02
N ILE A 10 -6.20 4.63 -3.79
CA ILE A 10 -7.58 4.96 -3.45
C ILE A 10 -7.82 6.46 -3.58
N GLY A 11 -8.82 6.85 -4.36
CA GLY A 11 -9.20 8.25 -4.61
C GLY A 11 -8.28 8.99 -5.58
N PHE A 12 -7.41 8.29 -6.32
CA PHE A 12 -6.49 8.91 -7.26
C PHE A 12 -7.24 9.58 -8.42
N GLY A 13 -6.94 10.86 -8.68
CA GLY A 13 -7.61 11.69 -9.68
C GLY A 13 -8.84 12.44 -9.14
N GLU A 14 -9.31 12.12 -7.94
CA GLU A 14 -10.41 12.84 -7.26
C GLU A 14 -9.91 13.67 -6.07
N CYS A 15 -8.84 13.21 -5.42
CA CYS A 15 -8.21 13.86 -4.28
C CYS A 15 -6.74 14.23 -4.56
N ASP A 16 -6.16 15.10 -3.74
CA ASP A 16 -4.70 15.38 -3.74
C ASP A 16 -3.93 14.46 -2.77
N ARG A 17 -4.63 13.56 -2.06
CA ARG A 17 -4.07 12.61 -1.11
C ARG A 17 -5.02 11.44 -0.93
N GLY A 18 -4.47 10.25 -0.73
CA GLY A 18 -5.24 9.06 -0.40
C GLY A 18 -4.36 7.90 0.06
N ASP A 19 -4.96 6.72 0.11
CA ASP A 19 -4.31 5.51 0.59
C ASP A 19 -3.77 4.67 -0.57
N VAL A 20 -2.63 4.04 -0.34
CA VAL A 20 -2.06 3.00 -1.21
C VAL A 20 -2.29 1.66 -0.53
N VAL A 21 -2.99 0.77 -1.22
CA VAL A 21 -3.29 -0.58 -0.73
C VAL A 21 -2.78 -1.62 -1.70
N ALA A 22 -2.34 -2.76 -1.20
CA ALA A 22 -2.11 -3.93 -2.03
C ALA A 22 -3.46 -4.52 -2.48
N ARG A 23 -3.47 -5.26 -3.58
CA ARG A 23 -4.66 -5.98 -4.06
C ARG A 23 -5.20 -6.99 -3.05
N SER A 24 -4.37 -7.47 -2.14
CA SER A 24 -4.79 -8.29 -0.99
C SER A 24 -5.66 -7.53 0.02
N GLY A 25 -5.78 -6.20 -0.10
CA GLY A 25 -6.44 -5.33 0.86
C GLY A 25 -5.49 -4.78 1.93
N GLN A 26 -4.20 -5.14 1.89
CA GLN A 26 -3.22 -4.67 2.86
C GLN A 26 -2.91 -3.18 2.64
N TYR A 27 -2.99 -2.39 3.72
CA TYR A 27 -2.56 -0.99 3.68
C TYR A 27 -1.04 -0.89 3.59
N LEU A 28 -0.53 -0.16 2.58
CA LEU A 28 0.90 0.01 2.32
C LEU A 28 1.41 1.39 2.74
N GLY A 29 0.54 2.39 2.75
CA GLY A 29 0.91 3.76 3.08
C GLY A 29 -0.01 4.78 2.41
N THR A 30 0.46 6.01 2.35
CA THR A 30 -0.29 7.16 1.81
C THR A 30 0.36 7.65 0.52
N TRP A 31 -0.45 8.03 -0.47
CA TRP A 31 0.01 8.84 -1.60
C TRP A 31 -0.45 10.29 -1.47
N LYS A 32 0.31 11.23 -2.04
CA LYS A 32 -0.08 12.64 -2.14
C LYS A 32 0.43 13.26 -3.42
N VAL A 33 -0.29 14.23 -3.95
CA VAL A 33 0.11 15.06 -5.09
C VAL A 33 0.68 16.38 -4.57
N ASP A 34 1.79 16.83 -5.13
CA ASP A 34 2.33 18.16 -4.86
C ASP A 34 1.94 19.18 -5.93
N GLY A 35 2.25 20.46 -5.72
CA GLY A 35 1.87 21.56 -6.62
C GLY A 35 2.49 21.51 -8.03
N ASN A 36 3.38 20.57 -8.30
CA ASN A 36 3.95 20.27 -9.62
C ASN A 36 3.39 18.97 -10.22
N GLU A 37 2.25 18.48 -9.71
CA GLU A 37 1.59 17.26 -10.16
C GLU A 37 2.42 15.98 -9.95
N HIS A 38 3.45 16.05 -9.10
CA HIS A 38 4.20 14.85 -8.73
C HIS A 38 3.48 14.07 -7.64
N VAL A 39 3.49 12.76 -7.79
CA VAL A 39 2.89 11.84 -6.81
C VAL A 39 3.99 11.31 -5.90
N SER A 40 3.85 11.56 -4.60
CA SER A 40 4.71 11.02 -3.56
C SER A 40 4.07 9.83 -2.87
N PHE A 41 4.87 8.81 -2.55
CA PHE A 41 4.48 7.68 -1.71
C PHE A 41 5.19 7.71 -0.35
N ILE A 42 4.39 7.61 0.71
CA ILE A 42 4.82 7.57 2.11
C ILE A 42 4.41 6.20 2.68
N PRO A 43 5.35 5.27 2.89
CA PRO A 43 5.06 3.95 3.46
C PRO A 43 4.46 4.05 4.86
N VAL A 44 3.64 3.08 5.26
CA VAL A 44 2.98 3.03 6.58
C VAL A 44 3.95 3.17 7.76
N ASN A 45 5.18 2.68 7.63
CA ASN A 45 6.21 2.71 8.68
C ASN A 45 7.20 3.88 8.53
N GLN A 46 6.83 4.92 7.79
CA GLN A 46 7.68 6.07 7.50
C GLN A 46 6.92 7.38 7.62
N ASP A 47 7.55 8.40 8.17
CA ASP A 47 6.97 9.75 8.26
C ASP A 47 7.17 10.57 6.98
N LYS A 48 8.00 10.09 6.05
CA LYS A 48 8.43 10.84 4.87
C LYS A 48 8.23 10.05 3.59
N ALA A 49 8.07 10.78 2.50
CA ALA A 49 7.96 10.18 1.18
C ALA A 49 9.29 9.53 0.81
N VAL A 50 9.24 8.26 0.40
CA VAL A 50 10.42 7.50 -0.04
C VAL A 50 10.56 7.53 -1.56
N TYR A 51 9.45 7.73 -2.27
CA TYR A 51 9.41 7.90 -3.73
C TYR A 51 8.54 9.09 -4.08
N THR A 52 8.98 9.90 -5.05
CA THR A 52 8.20 10.99 -5.64
C THR A 52 8.46 10.96 -7.12
N GLU A 53 7.40 10.80 -7.91
CA GLU A 53 7.51 10.65 -9.36
C GLU A 53 6.49 11.53 -10.11
N PRO A 54 6.88 12.09 -11.26
CA PRO A 54 5.94 12.76 -12.17
C PRO A 54 5.04 11.77 -12.92
N PHE A 55 5.44 10.49 -13.00
CA PHE A 55 4.71 9.46 -13.73
C PHE A 55 4.26 8.36 -12.78
N LEU A 56 2.94 8.14 -12.70
CA LEU A 56 2.37 7.11 -11.83
C LEU A 56 2.91 5.71 -12.14
N GLN A 57 3.18 5.39 -13.40
CA GLN A 57 3.78 4.11 -13.80
C GLN A 57 5.14 3.88 -13.12
N SER A 58 6.02 4.87 -13.13
CA SER A 58 7.32 4.80 -12.45
C SER A 58 7.17 4.64 -10.94
N LEU A 59 6.17 5.31 -10.36
CA LEU A 59 5.87 5.17 -8.94
C LEU A 59 5.38 3.75 -8.62
N CYS A 60 4.49 3.19 -9.44
CA CYS A 60 3.97 1.84 -9.27
C CYS A 60 5.08 0.79 -9.32
N ASP A 61 6.00 0.89 -10.28
CA ASP A 61 7.15 -0.01 -10.36
C ASP A 61 8.04 0.07 -9.11
N LYS A 62 8.26 1.27 -8.57
CA LYS A 62 9.05 1.47 -7.34
C LYS A 62 8.35 0.89 -6.12
N ILE A 63 7.04 1.11 -5.96
CA ILE A 63 6.26 0.56 -4.84
C ILE A 63 6.18 -0.97 -4.94
N GLN A 64 5.99 -1.54 -6.12
CA GLN A 64 5.97 -3.01 -6.29
C GLN A 64 7.32 -3.63 -5.93
N ARG A 65 8.43 -3.01 -6.34
CA ARG A 65 9.78 -3.45 -5.96
C ARG A 65 10.02 -3.33 -4.46
N TRP A 66 9.56 -2.24 -3.86
CA TRP A 66 9.60 -2.06 -2.41
C TRP A 66 8.82 -3.17 -1.72
N LEU A 67 7.57 -3.44 -2.14
CA LEU A 67 6.71 -4.49 -1.60
C LEU A 67 7.35 -5.88 -1.66
N SER A 68 8.03 -6.21 -2.77
CA SER A 68 8.78 -7.48 -2.90
C SER A 68 10.02 -7.55 -2.00
N SER A 69 10.53 -6.42 -1.53
CA SER A 69 11.72 -6.34 -0.67
C SER A 69 11.39 -6.20 0.81
N VAL A 70 10.17 -5.78 1.16
CA VAL A 70 9.74 -5.70 2.55
C VAL A 70 9.01 -6.98 2.92
N ASP A 71 9.57 -7.71 3.88
CA ASP A 71 8.77 -8.64 4.67
C ASP A 71 7.92 -7.76 5.59
N ILE A 72 6.69 -7.45 5.16
CA ILE A 72 5.74 -6.77 6.04
C ILE A 72 5.28 -7.82 7.04
N GLU A 73 6.14 -8.12 8.02
CA GLU A 73 5.83 -8.96 9.17
C GLU A 73 4.67 -8.29 9.95
N GLY A 74 3.44 -8.75 9.70
CA GLY A 74 2.31 -8.19 10.44
C GLY A 74 0.88 -8.51 9.99
N LEU A 75 0.63 -9.43 9.03
CA LEU A 75 -0.75 -9.78 8.63
C LEU A 75 -0.99 -11.28 8.45
N SER A 76 -0.46 -12.10 9.37
CA SER A 76 -0.96 -13.46 9.59
C SER A 76 -1.92 -13.57 10.78
N GLU A 77 -2.55 -12.48 11.23
CA GLU A 77 -3.57 -12.54 12.29
C GLU A 77 -4.86 -11.79 11.92
N VAL A 78 -5.70 -12.47 11.15
CA VAL A 78 -7.18 -12.44 11.20
C VAL A 78 -7.65 -13.59 10.30
N GLY A 79 -8.34 -14.63 10.72
CA GLY A 79 -8.75 -15.10 12.04
C GLY A 79 -9.38 -16.49 11.84
N SER A 80 -9.30 -17.34 12.86
CA SER A 80 -10.24 -18.44 13.08
C SER A 80 -10.25 -18.71 14.59
N GLU A 81 -10.92 -17.81 15.32
CA GLU A 81 -11.51 -18.21 16.60
C GLU A 81 -12.59 -19.26 16.32
N GLY A 82 -12.40 -20.44 16.91
CA GLY A 82 -13.33 -21.56 16.84
C GLY A 82 -13.05 -22.50 18.00
N SER A 83 -13.83 -22.31 19.05
CA SER A 83 -13.90 -23.00 20.33
C SER A 83 -13.84 -24.54 20.26
N GLU A 84 -13.28 -25.21 21.28
CA GLU A 84 -14.10 -25.90 22.30
C GLU A 84 -13.27 -26.57 23.42
N ALA A 85 -13.74 -26.28 24.63
CA ALA A 85 -13.79 -27.07 25.86
C ALA A 85 -12.61 -27.97 26.27
N SER A 86 -12.00 -27.57 27.39
CA SER A 86 -11.44 -28.46 28.40
C SER A 86 -12.41 -29.59 28.74
N GLN A 87 -11.96 -30.83 28.70
CA GLN A 87 -12.46 -31.86 29.61
C GLN A 87 -11.32 -32.70 30.16
N SER A 88 -11.44 -32.90 31.47
CA SER A 88 -10.55 -33.57 32.41
C SER A 88 -10.56 -35.10 32.29
#